data_AF-A0A127SCS4-F1
#
_entry.id   AF-A0A127SCS4-F1
#
_cell.length_a   1.000
_cell.length_b   1.000
_cell.length_c   1.000
_cell.angle_alpha   90.00
_cell.angle_beta   90.00
_cell.angle_gamma   90.00
#
_symmetry.space_group_name_H-M   'P 1'
#
loop_
_entity.id
_entity.type
_entity.pdbx_description
1 polymer ?
#
loop_
_entity_poly.entity_id
_entity_poly.type
_entity_poly.pdbx_seq_one_letter_code
_entity_poly.pdbx_strand_id
1 'polypeptide(L)'
;MAFFYAAILIFTDMEYLMNHIVEPQSSKSIPHLPLAKPNPSHAKRLVKTKGMSREQWLQVRKQGIGSSDAAAACGLNPHMSMLELWMIKTGRMQTQPDQPTQNSYSPLYWGNQLEPLIANYYQHKTGHKVRKVNAVLQHPDPDKHFMLANLDYAVVGCDEVQILECKSVGEWGTKLWRDGVPLYVIIQVQHQLAVTGKQAAHICVLICGHEAKIFKVERNEIVIDQIMSSERIFWSCVENDIPPSVDASESAAKALQLLYPQHIPLQSVDFSTLEGVDQLFTDLLL
;
A
#
# COMPACT_ATOMS: atom_id res chain seq x y z
N MET A 1 18.16 11.46 13.82
CA MET A 1 18.48 12.28 12.64
C MET A 1 18.72 11.49 11.35
N ALA A 2 19.49 10.39 11.35
CA ALA A 2 19.75 9.61 10.12
C ALA A 2 18.49 8.98 9.47
N PHE A 3 17.52 8.51 10.27
CA PHE A 3 16.24 7.97 9.76
C PHE A 3 15.29 9.03 9.18
N PHE A 4 15.30 10.25 9.73
CA PHE A 4 14.49 11.36 9.22
C PHE A 4 14.99 11.84 7.86
N TYR A 5 16.31 11.91 7.67
CA TYR A 5 16.91 12.23 6.37
C TYR A 5 16.69 11.12 5.33
N ALA A 6 16.74 9.85 5.73
CA ALA A 6 16.44 8.73 4.84
C ALA A 6 14.97 8.75 4.38
N ALA A 7 14.02 9.02 5.28
CA ALA A 7 12.60 9.11 4.92
C ALA A 7 12.31 10.27 3.96
N ILE A 8 12.92 11.45 4.16
CA ILE A 8 12.75 12.61 3.28
C ILE A 8 13.38 12.38 1.89
N LEU A 9 14.59 11.81 1.82
CA LEU A 9 15.24 11.49 0.55
C LEU A 9 14.50 10.38 -0.22
N ILE A 10 14.05 9.34 0.48
CA ILE A 10 13.19 8.29 -0.12
C ILE A 10 11.89 8.93 -0.63
N PHE A 11 11.28 9.86 0.09
CA PHE A 11 10.04 10.52 -0.33
C PHE A 11 10.24 11.35 -1.62
N THR A 12 11.25 12.22 -1.67
CA THR A 12 11.49 13.08 -2.85
C THR A 12 11.96 12.30 -4.07
N ASP A 13 12.80 11.27 -3.91
CA ASP A 13 13.26 10.46 -5.04
C ASP A 13 12.16 9.52 -5.54
N MET A 14 11.35 8.93 -4.64
CA MET A 14 10.22 8.07 -5.02
C MET A 14 9.13 8.87 -5.72
N GLU A 15 8.74 10.04 -5.20
CA GLU A 15 7.70 10.86 -5.80
C GLU A 15 8.10 11.34 -7.20
N TYR A 16 9.37 11.72 -7.40
CA TYR A 16 9.92 12.05 -8.71
C TYR A 16 9.93 10.85 -9.67
N LEU A 17 10.44 9.69 -9.23
CA LEU A 17 10.47 8.46 -10.04
C LEU A 17 9.06 8.00 -10.42
N MET A 18 8.09 8.13 -9.51
CA MET A 18 6.74 7.59 -9.68
C MET A 18 5.85 8.44 -10.58
N ASN A 19 6.11 9.74 -10.70
CA ASN A 19 5.46 10.61 -11.69
C ASN A 19 5.74 10.19 -13.15
N HIS A 20 6.78 9.40 -13.40
CA HIS A 20 7.15 8.91 -14.74
C HIS A 20 6.71 7.47 -15.04
N ILE A 21 6.06 6.77 -14.09
CA ILE A 21 5.69 5.34 -14.23
C ILE A 21 4.20 5.16 -14.56
N VAL A 22 3.41 6.22 -14.40
CA VAL A 22 1.97 6.19 -14.59
C VAL A 22 1.61 6.92 -15.87
N GLU A 23 1.15 6.16 -16.87
CA GLU A 23 0.61 6.75 -18.09
C GLU A 23 -0.93 6.72 -18.07
N PRO A 24 -1.62 7.87 -18.20
CA PRO A 24 -3.04 7.86 -18.50
C PRO A 24 -3.21 7.23 -19.89
N GLN A 25 -4.13 6.27 -20.02
CA GLN A 25 -4.43 5.70 -21.34
C GLN A 25 -5.05 6.79 -22.24
N SER A 26 -4.22 7.39 -23.08
CA SER A 26 -4.64 8.13 -24.27
C SER A 26 -4.39 7.27 -25.51
N SER A 27 -5.31 7.32 -26.46
CA SER A 27 -5.25 6.51 -27.69
C SER A 27 -4.07 6.93 -28.57
N LYS A 28 -2.87 6.39 -28.35
CA LYS A 28 -1.76 6.30 -29.33
C LYS A 28 -0.63 5.45 -28.75
N SER A 29 -0.32 4.36 -29.45
CA SER A 29 0.80 3.44 -29.17
C SER A 29 2.14 4.08 -29.53
N ILE A 30 3.08 4.14 -28.58
CA ILE A 30 4.49 4.47 -28.80
C ILE A 30 5.31 3.18 -28.66
N PRO A 31 6.30 2.90 -29.55
CA PRO A 31 7.08 1.68 -29.47
C PRO A 31 8.11 1.74 -28.32
N HIS A 32 7.99 0.84 -27.35
CA HIS A 32 8.94 0.70 -26.23
C HIS A 32 10.17 -0.15 -26.61
N LEU A 33 11.35 0.29 -26.14
CA LEU A 33 12.61 -0.44 -26.21
C LEU A 33 12.58 -1.69 -25.30
N PRO A 34 13.22 -2.82 -25.67
CA PRO A 34 13.20 -4.03 -24.86
C PRO A 34 14.14 -3.92 -23.66
N LEU A 35 13.58 -3.86 -22.45
CA LEU A 35 14.31 -4.07 -21.19
C LEU A 35 14.54 -5.57 -20.94
N ALA A 36 15.69 -5.90 -20.38
CA ALA A 36 16.15 -7.27 -20.14
C ALA A 36 15.17 -8.07 -19.29
N LYS A 37 14.87 -9.32 -19.70
CA LYS A 37 13.90 -10.21 -19.05
C LYS A 37 14.53 -10.84 -17.78
N PRO A 38 14.04 -10.54 -16.57
CA PRO A 38 14.39 -11.34 -15.40
C PRO A 38 13.71 -12.71 -15.50
N ASN A 39 14.38 -13.74 -14.99
CA ASN A 39 13.91 -15.12 -15.03
C ASN A 39 12.66 -15.25 -14.11
N PRO A 40 11.46 -15.58 -14.63
CA PRO A 40 10.24 -15.47 -13.83
C PRO A 40 10.07 -16.74 -12.98
N SER A 41 10.65 -16.76 -11.79
CA SER A 41 10.13 -17.68 -10.78
C SER A 41 8.71 -17.19 -10.42
N HIS A 42 7.71 -18.04 -10.66
CA HIS A 42 6.31 -17.64 -10.45
C HIS A 42 6.02 -17.54 -8.94
N ALA A 43 5.24 -16.53 -8.55
CA ALA A 43 4.77 -16.39 -7.17
C ALA A 43 4.17 -17.68 -6.62
N LYS A 44 4.52 -18.00 -5.37
CA LYS A 44 3.97 -19.15 -4.65
C LYS A 44 2.50 -18.87 -4.33
N ARG A 45 1.61 -19.81 -4.63
CA ARG A 45 0.23 -19.76 -4.14
C ARG A 45 0.20 -20.24 -2.69
N LEU A 46 0.35 -19.31 -1.75
CA LEU A 46 0.44 -19.61 -0.32
C LEU A 46 -0.83 -20.29 0.20
N VAL A 47 -1.99 -19.73 -0.11
CA VAL A 47 -3.27 -20.32 0.30
C VAL A 47 -4.38 -19.96 -0.70
N LYS A 48 -5.34 -20.87 -0.88
CA LYS A 48 -6.57 -20.61 -1.65
C LYS A 48 -7.54 -19.80 -0.80
N THR A 49 -8.23 -18.86 -1.42
CA THR A 49 -9.09 -17.91 -0.68
C THR A 49 -10.58 -18.19 -0.89
N LYS A 50 -10.91 -19.02 -1.89
CA LYS A 50 -12.27 -19.48 -2.12
C LYS A 50 -12.74 -20.33 -0.94
N GLY A 51 -13.84 -19.91 -0.30
CA GLY A 51 -14.42 -20.60 0.86
C GLY A 51 -13.71 -20.35 2.19
N MET A 52 -12.75 -19.42 2.22
CA MET A 52 -12.03 -19.04 3.45
C MET A 52 -12.91 -18.14 4.33
N SER A 53 -12.90 -18.37 5.65
CA SER A 53 -13.57 -17.47 6.60
C SER A 53 -12.80 -16.15 6.72
N ARG A 54 -13.47 -15.10 7.22
CA ARG A 54 -12.82 -13.82 7.48
C ARG A 54 -11.71 -13.94 8.52
N GLU A 55 -11.88 -14.74 9.58
CA GLU A 55 -10.81 -14.94 10.57
C GLU A 55 -9.60 -15.62 9.94
N GLN A 56 -9.80 -16.68 9.16
CA GLN A 56 -8.71 -17.36 8.46
C GLN A 56 -7.96 -16.42 7.53
N TRP A 57 -8.69 -15.58 6.80
CA TRP A 57 -8.11 -14.55 5.94
C TRP A 57 -7.25 -13.56 6.72
N LEU A 58 -7.75 -13.05 7.85
CA LEU A 58 -7.00 -12.14 8.71
C LEU A 58 -5.74 -12.80 9.29
N GLN A 59 -5.81 -14.08 9.67
CA GLN A 59 -4.64 -14.81 10.16
C GLN A 59 -3.56 -14.97 9.09
N VAL A 60 -3.94 -15.31 7.86
CA VAL A 60 -2.97 -15.41 6.75
C VAL A 60 -2.33 -14.04 6.48
N ARG A 61 -3.13 -12.96 6.49
CA ARG A 61 -2.61 -11.60 6.30
C ARG A 61 -1.68 -11.12 7.41
N LYS A 62 -1.66 -11.76 8.59
CA LYS A 62 -0.69 -11.44 9.64
C LYS A 62 0.69 -12.05 9.39
N GLN A 63 0.79 -13.04 8.48
CA GLN A 63 2.04 -13.76 8.20
C GLN A 63 3.00 -12.99 7.26
N GLY A 64 2.62 -11.79 6.83
CA GLY A 64 3.43 -10.98 5.93
C GLY A 64 2.82 -9.60 5.69
N ILE A 65 3.46 -8.80 4.85
CA ILE A 65 3.00 -7.50 4.36
C ILE A 65 2.16 -7.75 3.12
N GLY A 66 0.86 -7.42 3.18
CA GLY A 66 -0.01 -7.46 2.01
C GLY A 66 0.22 -6.24 1.12
N SER A 67 -0.16 -6.33 -0.16
CA SER A 67 0.02 -5.19 -1.09
C SER A 67 -0.66 -3.89 -0.63
N SER A 68 -1.82 -3.97 0.04
CA SER A 68 -2.49 -2.80 0.64
C SER A 68 -1.77 -2.24 1.87
N ASP A 69 -0.93 -3.05 2.51
CA ASP A 69 -0.16 -2.69 3.70
C ASP A 69 1.17 -2.04 3.31
N ALA A 70 1.66 -2.30 2.08
CA ALA A 70 2.96 -1.87 1.57
C ALA A 70 3.25 -0.39 1.80
N ALA A 71 2.31 0.49 1.46
CA ALA A 71 2.46 1.93 1.67
C ALA A 71 2.58 2.28 3.15
N ALA A 72 1.84 1.61 4.03
CA ALA A 72 1.91 1.86 5.47
C ALA A 72 3.23 1.32 6.05
N ALA A 73 3.71 0.16 5.57
CA ALA A 73 5.02 -0.37 5.92
C ALA A 73 6.18 0.53 5.46
N CYS A 74 5.98 1.32 4.40
CA CYS A 74 6.93 2.34 3.95
C CYS A 74 6.78 3.69 4.68
N GLY A 75 5.76 3.89 5.52
CA GLY A 75 5.45 5.20 6.13
C GLY A 75 4.84 6.22 5.17
N LEU A 76 4.30 5.77 4.04
CA LEU A 76 3.79 6.59 2.93
C LEU A 76 2.27 6.44 2.73
N ASN A 77 1.56 5.92 3.73
CA ASN A 77 0.11 5.74 3.68
C ASN A 77 -0.60 6.90 4.39
N PRO A 78 -1.52 7.62 3.72
CA PRO A 78 -2.21 8.77 4.30
C PRO A 78 -3.26 8.41 5.35
N HIS A 79 -3.57 7.12 5.51
CA HIS A 79 -4.65 6.62 6.38
C HIS A 79 -4.15 5.78 7.56
N MET A 80 -2.98 5.14 7.44
CA MET A 80 -2.46 4.20 8.43
C MET A 80 -0.95 4.40 8.63
N SER A 81 -0.55 4.64 9.87
CA SER A 81 0.85 4.74 10.28
C SER A 81 1.54 3.37 10.32
N MET A 82 2.87 3.38 10.23
CA MET A 82 3.69 2.18 10.48
C MET A 82 3.40 1.57 11.86
N LEU A 83 3.18 2.40 12.89
CA LEU A 83 2.91 1.95 14.25
C LEU A 83 1.58 1.19 14.34
N GLU A 84 0.51 1.73 13.74
CA GLU A 84 -0.78 1.05 13.69
C GLU A 84 -0.66 -0.30 12.96
N LEU A 85 0.02 -0.32 11.80
CA LEU A 85 0.24 -1.56 11.06
C LEU A 85 1.02 -2.58 11.91
N TRP A 86 2.08 -2.16 12.61
CA TRP A 86 2.85 -3.04 13.51
C TRP A 86 1.97 -3.63 14.62
N MET A 87 1.10 -2.82 15.24
CA MET A 87 0.16 -3.32 16.24
C MET A 87 -0.83 -4.34 15.66
N ILE A 88 -1.28 -4.15 14.42
CA ILE A 88 -2.14 -5.12 13.72
C ILE A 88 -1.39 -6.43 13.46
N LYS A 89 -0.15 -6.35 12.96
CA LYS A 89 0.67 -7.54 12.61
C LYS A 89 1.07 -8.34 13.85
N THR A 90 1.36 -7.67 14.95
CA THR A 90 1.68 -8.30 16.24
C THR A 90 0.46 -8.69 17.07
N GLY A 91 -0.76 -8.40 16.58
CA GLY A 91 -2.01 -8.80 17.22
C GLY A 91 -2.45 -7.96 18.42
N ARG A 92 -1.77 -6.84 18.69
CA ARG A 92 -2.14 -5.83 19.70
C ARG A 92 -3.34 -4.99 19.29
N MET A 93 -3.61 -4.90 17.99
CA MET A 93 -4.79 -4.25 17.44
C MET A 93 -5.53 -5.19 16.49
N GLN A 94 -6.85 -5.15 16.53
CA GLN A 94 -7.69 -5.83 15.55
C GLN A 94 -8.29 -4.82 14.59
N THR A 95 -8.23 -5.11 13.30
CA THR A 95 -9.02 -4.39 12.30
C THR A 95 -10.50 -4.69 12.57
N GLN A 96 -11.28 -3.66 12.87
CA GLN A 96 -12.69 -3.83 13.20
C GLN A 96 -13.45 -4.57 12.07
N PRO A 97 -14.47 -5.39 12.40
CA PRO A 97 -15.39 -5.91 11.41
C PRO A 97 -16.04 -4.78 10.66
N ASP A 98 -16.08 -4.91 9.34
CA ASP A 98 -16.80 -3.97 8.50
C ASP A 98 -18.29 -4.25 8.67
N GLN A 99 -19.00 -3.37 9.40
CA GLN A 99 -20.42 -3.52 9.72
C GLN A 99 -21.24 -2.50 8.92
N PRO A 100 -21.62 -2.83 7.67
CA PRO A 100 -22.28 -1.88 6.77
C PRO A 100 -23.66 -1.42 7.29
N THR A 101 -24.29 -2.19 8.17
CA THR A 101 -25.59 -1.84 8.78
C THR A 101 -25.49 -0.84 9.93
N GLN A 102 -24.30 -0.63 10.49
CA GLN A 102 -24.05 0.34 11.57
C GLN A 102 -23.40 1.62 11.04
N ASN A 103 -22.72 1.56 9.90
CA ASN A 103 -22.07 2.69 9.28
C ASN A 103 -22.29 2.67 7.76
N SER A 104 -23.16 3.56 7.27
CA SER A 104 -23.44 3.73 5.84
C SER A 104 -22.19 4.12 5.04
N TYR A 105 -21.19 4.73 5.70
CA TYR A 105 -19.88 5.04 5.14
C TYR A 105 -18.88 3.94 5.48
N SER A 106 -18.92 2.85 4.72
CA SER A 106 -17.99 1.72 4.83
C SER A 106 -17.19 1.56 3.52
N PRO A 107 -15.98 2.15 3.42
CA PRO A 107 -15.17 2.09 2.21
C PRO A 107 -14.78 0.67 1.78
N LEU A 108 -14.52 -0.23 2.74
CA LEU A 108 -14.15 -1.62 2.46
C LEU A 108 -15.37 -2.40 1.90
N TYR A 109 -16.55 -2.24 2.49
CA TYR A 109 -17.78 -2.87 2.02
C TYR A 109 -18.11 -2.40 0.61
N TRP A 110 -18.19 -1.09 0.40
CA TRP A 110 -18.52 -0.53 -0.91
C TRP A 110 -17.45 -0.84 -1.95
N GLY A 111 -16.17 -0.84 -1.57
CA GLY A 111 -15.08 -1.32 -2.43
C GLY A 111 -15.33 -2.74 -2.93
N ASN A 112 -15.62 -3.68 -2.02
CA ASN A 112 -15.91 -5.07 -2.38
C ASN A 112 -17.18 -5.22 -3.25
N GLN A 113 -18.23 -4.44 -2.98
CA GLN A 113 -19.47 -4.50 -3.77
C GLN A 113 -19.30 -3.91 -5.17
N LEU A 114 -18.51 -2.84 -5.30
CA LEU A 114 -18.30 -2.14 -6.57
C LEU A 114 -17.22 -2.80 -7.44
N GLU A 115 -16.29 -3.55 -6.85
CA GLU A 115 -15.17 -4.19 -7.56
C GLU A 115 -15.61 -4.97 -8.82
N PRO A 116 -16.66 -5.84 -8.78
CA PRO A 116 -17.11 -6.56 -9.98
C PRO A 116 -17.66 -5.64 -11.07
N LEU A 117 -18.30 -4.51 -10.70
CA LEU A 117 -18.82 -3.53 -11.66
C LEU A 117 -17.67 -2.77 -12.34
N ILE A 118 -16.65 -2.39 -11.57
CA ILE A 118 -15.45 -1.74 -12.09
C ILE A 118 -14.71 -2.68 -13.04
N ALA A 119 -14.54 -3.96 -12.66
CA ALA A 119 -13.94 -4.96 -13.53
C ALA A 119 -14.75 -5.22 -14.81
N ASN A 120 -16.08 -5.15 -14.75
CA ASN A 120 -16.93 -5.24 -15.93
C ASN A 120 -16.73 -4.04 -16.86
N TYR A 121 -16.78 -2.82 -16.32
CA TYR A 121 -16.48 -1.60 -17.07
C TYR A 121 -15.10 -1.69 -17.76
N TYR A 122 -14.07 -2.13 -17.04
CA TYR A 122 -12.73 -2.33 -17.57
C TYR A 122 -12.72 -3.25 -18.80
N GLN A 123 -13.39 -4.41 -18.71
CA GLN A 123 -13.47 -5.36 -19.81
C GLN A 123 -14.20 -4.78 -21.03
N HIS A 124 -15.29 -4.03 -20.81
CA HIS A 124 -16.01 -3.35 -21.89
C HIS A 124 -15.17 -2.25 -22.54
N LYS A 125 -14.44 -1.47 -21.74
CA LYS A 125 -13.66 -0.32 -22.22
C LYS A 125 -12.40 -0.74 -22.98
N THR A 126 -11.73 -1.80 -22.52
CA THR A 126 -10.41 -2.23 -23.06
C THR A 126 -10.51 -3.45 -23.98
N GLY A 127 -11.58 -4.24 -23.91
CA GLY A 127 -11.70 -5.53 -24.58
C GLY A 127 -10.92 -6.67 -23.90
N HIS A 128 -10.07 -6.38 -22.91
CA HIS A 128 -9.32 -7.39 -22.17
C HIS A 128 -10.24 -8.27 -21.33
N LYS A 129 -9.89 -9.56 -21.18
CA LYS A 129 -10.58 -10.47 -20.27
C LYS A 129 -9.86 -10.54 -18.94
N VAL A 130 -10.61 -10.63 -17.85
CA VAL A 130 -10.05 -10.72 -16.50
C VAL A 130 -10.61 -11.92 -15.74
N ARG A 131 -9.83 -12.45 -14.80
CA ARG A 131 -10.26 -13.56 -13.93
C ARG A 131 -9.76 -13.38 -12.50
N LYS A 132 -10.57 -13.85 -11.55
CA LYS A 132 -10.17 -13.93 -10.14
C LYS A 132 -9.02 -14.92 -9.95
N VAL A 133 -8.01 -14.53 -9.15
CA VAL A 133 -6.87 -15.40 -8.83
C VAL A 133 -7.20 -16.37 -7.67
N ASN A 134 -8.08 -15.94 -6.76
CA ASN A 134 -8.58 -16.70 -5.60
C ASN A 134 -7.47 -17.35 -4.75
N ALA A 135 -6.35 -16.63 -4.59
CA ALA A 135 -5.24 -17.06 -3.76
C ALA A 135 -4.55 -15.84 -3.12
N VAL A 136 -3.96 -16.05 -1.94
CA VAL A 136 -2.86 -15.22 -1.45
C VAL A 136 -1.61 -15.73 -2.14
N LEU A 137 -0.92 -14.83 -2.82
CA LEU A 137 0.36 -15.07 -3.46
C LEU A 137 1.48 -14.64 -2.51
N GLN A 138 2.62 -15.30 -2.58
CA GLN A 138 3.82 -14.96 -1.84
C GLN A 138 5.00 -14.86 -2.80
N HIS A 139 5.91 -13.93 -2.54
CA HIS A 139 7.12 -13.80 -3.32
C HIS A 139 7.90 -15.14 -3.36
N PRO A 140 8.41 -15.57 -4.53
CA PRO A 140 9.04 -16.87 -4.68
C PRO A 140 10.36 -17.01 -3.90
N ASP A 141 11.15 -15.94 -3.80
CA ASP A 141 12.41 -15.97 -3.07
C ASP A 141 12.22 -16.18 -1.55
N PRO A 142 12.96 -17.11 -0.92
CA PRO A 142 12.86 -17.37 0.53
C PRO A 142 13.15 -16.16 1.43
N ASP A 143 14.04 -15.27 1.01
CA ASP A 143 14.42 -14.07 1.78
C ASP A 143 13.33 -12.96 1.74
N LYS A 144 12.30 -13.14 0.92
CA LYS A 144 11.17 -12.23 0.72
C LYS A 144 9.83 -12.88 1.07
N HIS A 145 9.85 -13.93 1.89
CA HIS A 145 8.65 -14.67 2.29
C HIS A 145 7.58 -13.79 2.96
N PHE A 146 7.99 -12.66 3.55
CA PHE A 146 7.08 -11.68 4.14
C PHE A 146 6.25 -10.91 3.12
N MET A 147 6.60 -10.89 1.83
CA MET A 147 5.85 -10.16 0.82
C MET A 147 4.67 -10.99 0.28
N LEU A 148 3.45 -10.52 0.51
CA LEU A 148 2.21 -11.18 0.15
C LEU A 148 1.35 -10.31 -0.79
N ALA A 149 0.74 -10.92 -1.79
CA ALA A 149 -0.18 -10.23 -2.69
C ALA A 149 -1.52 -10.94 -2.84
N ASN A 150 -2.59 -10.18 -2.70
CA ASN A 150 -3.93 -10.56 -3.13
C ASN A 150 -4.30 -9.66 -4.29
N LEU A 151 -4.45 -10.26 -5.47
CA LEU A 151 -4.85 -9.53 -6.67
C LEU A 151 -6.38 -9.51 -6.78
N ASP A 152 -6.94 -8.37 -7.15
CA ASP A 152 -8.36 -8.28 -7.52
C ASP A 152 -8.61 -9.17 -8.72
N TYR A 153 -7.88 -8.94 -9.82
CA TYR A 153 -7.95 -9.78 -11.01
C TYR A 153 -6.60 -9.93 -11.72
N ALA A 154 -6.45 -11.06 -12.42
CA ALA A 154 -5.44 -11.23 -13.46
C ALA A 154 -6.06 -10.93 -14.82
N VAL A 155 -5.39 -10.10 -15.62
CA VAL A 155 -5.70 -9.91 -17.04
C VAL A 155 -5.18 -11.11 -17.83
N VAL A 156 -5.95 -11.61 -18.79
CA VAL A 156 -5.66 -12.84 -19.55
C VAL A 156 -5.54 -12.51 -21.04
N GLY A 157 -4.54 -13.08 -21.71
CA GLY A 157 -4.35 -12.93 -23.15
C GLY A 157 -3.85 -11.55 -23.57
N CYS A 158 -3.24 -10.79 -22.64
CA CYS A 158 -2.60 -9.51 -22.90
C CYS A 158 -1.19 -9.52 -22.31
N ASP A 159 -0.18 -9.38 -23.16
CA ASP A 159 1.22 -9.37 -22.73
C ASP A 159 1.63 -8.01 -22.17
N GLU A 160 0.95 -6.94 -22.58
CA GLU A 160 1.24 -5.56 -22.15
C GLU A 160 0.77 -5.26 -20.73
N VAL A 161 -0.19 -6.02 -20.18
CA VAL A 161 -0.80 -5.80 -18.87
C VAL A 161 -1.28 -7.13 -18.29
N GLN A 162 -0.86 -7.48 -17.07
CA GLN A 162 -1.20 -8.78 -16.49
C GLN A 162 -1.94 -8.72 -15.14
N ILE A 163 -2.11 -7.53 -14.55
CA ILE A 163 -2.85 -7.29 -13.30
C ILE A 163 -3.91 -6.21 -13.54
N LEU A 164 -5.08 -6.38 -12.92
CA LEU A 164 -6.05 -5.31 -12.76
C LEU A 164 -6.26 -5.07 -11.26
N GLU A 165 -6.03 -3.84 -10.83
CA GLU A 165 -6.37 -3.31 -9.50
C GLU A 165 -7.59 -2.40 -9.64
N CYS A 166 -8.64 -2.68 -8.88
CA CYS A 166 -9.89 -1.93 -8.90
C CYS A 166 -9.98 -1.01 -7.67
N LYS A 167 -10.29 0.28 -7.89
CA LYS A 167 -10.48 1.25 -6.79
C LYS A 167 -11.84 1.92 -6.89
N SER A 168 -12.54 2.06 -5.78
CA SER A 168 -13.69 2.96 -5.65
C SER A 168 -13.33 4.13 -4.76
N VAL A 169 -13.59 5.35 -5.21
CA VAL A 169 -13.21 6.57 -4.49
C VAL A 169 -14.46 7.42 -4.27
N GLY A 170 -14.79 7.67 -3.02
CA GLY A 170 -15.85 8.62 -2.65
C GLY A 170 -15.38 10.07 -2.68
N GLU A 171 -16.30 10.99 -2.41
CA GLU A 171 -16.09 12.44 -2.44
C GLU A 171 -14.80 12.89 -1.70
N TRP A 172 -14.60 12.42 -0.47
CA TRP A 172 -13.45 12.79 0.37
C TRP A 172 -12.10 12.30 -0.16
N GLY A 173 -12.09 11.24 -0.96
CA GLY A 173 -10.87 10.67 -1.54
C GLY A 173 -10.46 11.34 -2.86
N THR A 174 -11.37 12.06 -3.51
CA THR A 174 -11.13 12.68 -4.83
C THR A 174 -9.92 13.62 -4.84
N LYS A 175 -9.64 14.31 -3.72
CA LYS A 175 -8.50 15.23 -3.60
C LYS A 175 -7.16 14.56 -3.91
N LEU A 176 -7.01 13.29 -3.56
CA LEU A 176 -5.77 12.54 -3.78
C LEU A 176 -5.61 12.08 -5.23
N TRP A 177 -6.70 12.08 -6.00
CA TRP A 177 -6.75 11.61 -7.38
C TRP A 177 -6.77 12.75 -8.41
N ARG A 178 -6.66 14.01 -7.98
CA ARG A 178 -6.71 15.18 -8.86
C ARG A 178 -5.57 15.17 -9.88
N ASP A 179 -4.37 14.88 -9.40
CA ASP A 179 -3.12 14.96 -10.18
C ASP A 179 -2.69 13.59 -10.75
N GLY A 180 -3.53 12.56 -10.62
CA GLY A 180 -3.24 11.22 -11.13
C GLY A 180 -3.50 10.13 -10.11
N VAL A 181 -2.75 9.03 -10.22
CA VAL A 181 -2.82 7.92 -9.27
C VAL A 181 -2.10 8.30 -7.98
N PRO A 182 -2.73 8.21 -6.80
CA PRO A 182 -2.07 8.52 -5.54
C PRO A 182 -0.88 7.58 -5.27
N LEU A 183 0.16 8.13 -4.62
CA LEU A 183 1.40 7.42 -4.31
C LEU A 183 1.17 6.05 -3.64
N TYR A 184 0.29 5.98 -2.62
CA TYR A 184 0.01 4.74 -1.89
C TYR A 184 -0.59 3.63 -2.78
N VAL A 185 -1.31 4.00 -3.85
CA VAL A 185 -1.86 3.06 -4.82
C VAL A 185 -0.77 2.58 -5.77
N ILE A 186 0.14 3.47 -6.19
CA ILE A 186 1.30 3.09 -7.00
C ILE A 186 2.20 2.11 -6.21
N ILE A 187 2.47 2.38 -4.93
CA ILE A 187 3.24 1.46 -4.06
C ILE A 187 2.56 0.09 -3.99
N GLN A 188 1.25 0.07 -3.77
CA GLN A 188 0.48 -1.18 -3.75
C GLN A 188 0.66 -1.98 -5.05
N VAL A 189 0.58 -1.32 -6.21
CA VAL A 189 0.71 -1.97 -7.51
C VAL A 189 2.14 -2.42 -7.79
N GLN A 190 3.15 -1.60 -7.48
CA GLN A 190 4.56 -1.99 -7.60
C GLN A 190 4.88 -3.19 -6.70
N HIS A 191 4.35 -3.24 -5.48
CA HIS A 191 4.45 -4.40 -4.61
C HIS A 191 3.81 -5.65 -5.25
N GLN A 192 2.62 -5.54 -5.85
CA GLN A 192 2.00 -6.66 -6.57
C GLN A 192 2.87 -7.15 -7.73
N LEU A 193 3.46 -6.23 -8.50
CA LEU A 193 4.39 -6.55 -9.58
C LEU A 193 5.63 -7.24 -9.03
N ALA A 194 6.21 -6.75 -7.93
CA ALA A 194 7.33 -7.36 -7.20
C ALA A 194 7.03 -8.81 -6.81
N VAL A 195 5.95 -9.05 -6.07
CA VAL A 195 5.55 -10.39 -5.61
C VAL A 195 5.32 -11.36 -6.77
N THR A 196 4.74 -10.88 -7.87
CA THR A 196 4.25 -11.75 -8.95
C THR A 196 5.23 -11.96 -10.10
N GLY A 197 6.27 -11.12 -10.21
CA GLY A 197 7.16 -11.06 -11.37
C GLY A 197 6.47 -10.53 -12.65
N LYS A 198 5.23 -10.02 -12.54
CA LYS A 198 4.51 -9.43 -13.67
C LYS A 198 5.11 -8.07 -14.03
N GLN A 199 4.91 -7.65 -15.28
CA GLN A 199 5.59 -6.51 -15.87
C GLN A 199 4.73 -5.24 -15.89
N ALA A 200 3.41 -5.37 -15.86
CA ALA A 200 2.52 -4.22 -15.84
C ALA A 200 1.15 -4.53 -15.26
N ALA A 201 0.52 -3.48 -14.74
CA ALA A 201 -0.81 -3.50 -14.17
C ALA A 201 -1.65 -2.34 -14.71
N HIS A 202 -2.96 -2.55 -14.80
CA HIS A 202 -3.93 -1.47 -14.92
C HIS A 202 -4.57 -1.18 -13.57
N ILE A 203 -4.69 0.10 -13.26
CA ILE A 203 -5.54 0.59 -12.17
C ILE A 203 -6.81 1.11 -12.82
N CYS A 204 -7.96 0.51 -12.48
CA CYS A 204 -9.27 1.02 -12.88
C CYS A 204 -9.96 1.61 -11.66
N VAL A 205 -10.16 2.92 -11.66
CA VAL A 205 -10.78 3.65 -10.54
C VAL A 205 -12.16 4.17 -10.94
N LEU A 206 -13.15 4.00 -10.06
CA LEU A 206 -14.46 4.64 -10.13
C LEU A 206 -14.53 5.77 -9.08
N ILE A 207 -14.58 7.00 -9.56
CA ILE A 207 -14.59 8.23 -8.78
C ILE A 207 -16.03 8.72 -8.64
N CYS A 208 -16.46 8.93 -7.40
CA CYS A 208 -17.79 9.41 -7.01
C CYS A 208 -18.95 8.65 -7.66
N GLY A 209 -18.75 7.38 -8.01
CA GLY A 209 -19.77 6.51 -8.58
C GLY A 209 -20.15 6.79 -10.04
N HIS A 210 -19.53 7.74 -10.72
CA HIS A 210 -19.94 8.14 -12.09
C HIS A 210 -18.79 8.38 -13.07
N GLU A 211 -17.57 8.62 -12.60
CA GLU A 211 -16.41 8.82 -13.47
C GLU A 211 -15.42 7.67 -13.33
N ALA A 212 -15.16 6.92 -14.40
CA ALA A 212 -14.19 5.83 -14.39
C ALA A 212 -12.92 6.21 -15.18
N LYS A 213 -11.74 5.95 -14.59
CA LYS A 213 -10.42 6.18 -15.21
C LYS A 213 -9.58 4.92 -15.18
N ILE A 214 -8.75 4.74 -16.21
CA ILE A 214 -7.81 3.62 -16.32
C ILE A 214 -6.39 4.18 -16.47
N PHE A 215 -5.50 3.74 -15.61
CA PHE A 215 -4.08 4.10 -15.63
C PHE A 215 -3.24 2.85 -15.82
N LYS A 216 -2.17 2.95 -16.61
CA LYS A 216 -1.17 1.88 -16.74
C LYS A 216 -0.01 2.18 -15.80
N VAL A 217 0.44 1.16 -15.08
CA VAL A 217 1.62 1.19 -14.23
C VAL A 217 2.56 0.08 -14.69
N GLU A 218 3.75 0.46 -15.11
CA GLU A 218 4.79 -0.49 -15.50
C GLU A 218 5.68 -0.83 -14.30
N ARG A 219 6.21 -2.05 -14.30
CA ARG A 219 7.16 -2.50 -13.29
C ARG A 219 8.40 -1.60 -13.33
N ASN A 220 8.77 -1.06 -12.18
CA ASN A 220 9.99 -0.27 -12.03
C ASN A 220 10.85 -0.87 -10.92
N GLU A 221 11.99 -1.45 -11.30
CA GLU A 221 12.88 -2.14 -10.35
C GLU A 221 13.46 -1.20 -9.30
N ILE A 222 13.77 0.06 -9.64
CA ILE A 222 14.33 1.02 -8.69
C ILE A 222 13.31 1.31 -7.57
N VAL A 223 12.06 1.57 -7.96
CA VAL A 223 10.96 1.81 -7.02
C VAL A 223 10.66 0.55 -6.20
N ILE A 224 10.66 -0.62 -6.84
CA ILE A 224 10.45 -1.90 -6.16
C ILE A 224 11.55 -2.17 -5.12
N ASP A 225 12.82 -1.92 -5.44
CA ASP A 225 13.94 -2.11 -4.53
C ASP A 225 13.84 -1.19 -3.29
N GLN A 226 13.39 0.05 -3.48
CA GLN A 226 13.14 1.00 -2.39
C GLN A 226 11.96 0.57 -1.50
N ILE A 227 10.85 0.12 -2.11
CA ILE A 227 9.70 -0.44 -1.38
C ILE A 227 10.14 -1.66 -0.57
N MET A 228 10.82 -2.61 -1.19
CA MET A 228 11.27 -3.84 -0.55
C MET A 228 12.25 -3.61 0.58
N SER A 229 13.14 -2.62 0.46
CA SER A 229 14.07 -2.24 1.52
C SER A 229 13.33 -1.69 2.74
N SER A 230 12.36 -0.79 2.52
CA SER A 230 11.52 -0.23 3.58
C SER A 230 10.65 -1.30 4.25
N GLU A 231 10.02 -2.16 3.45
CA GLU A 231 9.22 -3.28 3.93
C GLU A 231 10.03 -4.28 4.76
N ARG A 232 11.28 -4.56 4.39
CA ARG A 232 12.17 -5.43 5.16
C ARG A 232 12.51 -4.85 6.53
N ILE A 233 12.76 -3.54 6.61
CA ILE A 233 12.98 -2.85 7.88
C ILE A 233 11.73 -2.96 8.75
N PHE A 234 10.56 -2.66 8.19
CA PHE A 234 9.29 -2.80 8.92
C PHE A 234 9.04 -4.25 9.36
N TRP A 235 9.29 -5.24 8.50
CA TRP A 235 9.07 -6.64 8.85
C TRP A 235 9.99 -7.10 9.99
N SER A 236 11.24 -6.63 10.02
CA SER A 236 12.15 -6.86 11.14
C SER A 236 11.59 -6.32 12.46
N CYS A 237 10.93 -5.16 12.46
CA CYS A 237 10.21 -4.64 13.64
C CYS A 237 9.09 -5.59 14.10
N VAL A 238 8.36 -6.20 13.16
CA VAL A 238 7.31 -7.18 13.48
C VAL A 238 7.92 -8.47 14.06
N GLU A 239 8.96 -9.01 13.44
CA GLU A 239 9.60 -10.27 13.86
C GLU A 239 10.29 -10.17 15.21
N ASN A 240 10.92 -9.03 15.49
CA ASN A 240 11.63 -8.78 16.75
C ASN A 240 10.75 -8.16 17.83
N ASP A 241 9.47 -7.91 17.54
CA ASP A 241 8.52 -7.24 18.44
C ASP A 241 9.00 -5.85 18.93
N ILE A 242 9.69 -5.11 18.05
CA ILE A 242 10.19 -3.75 18.30
C ILE A 242 9.28 -2.76 17.57
N PRO A 243 8.66 -1.78 18.24
CA PRO A 243 7.80 -0.82 17.57
C PRO A 243 8.61 0.04 16.58
N PRO A 244 8.08 0.33 15.38
CA PRO A 244 8.72 1.23 14.44
C PRO A 244 8.71 2.68 14.94
N SER A 245 9.49 3.56 14.30
CA SER A 245 9.46 4.99 14.58
C SER A 245 8.05 5.56 14.39
N VAL A 246 7.65 6.45 15.29
CA VAL A 246 6.32 7.05 15.31
C VAL A 246 6.32 8.33 14.47
N ASP A 247 5.29 8.51 13.65
CA ASP A 247 5.04 9.74 12.90
C ASP A 247 4.04 10.66 13.64
N ALA A 248 3.81 11.86 13.11
CA ALA A 248 2.87 12.82 13.69
C ALA A 248 1.41 12.62 13.22
N SER A 249 1.06 11.44 12.68
CA SER A 249 -0.28 11.19 12.16
C SER A 249 -1.32 10.94 13.27
N GLU A 250 -2.59 11.20 12.97
CA GLU A 250 -3.70 10.81 13.86
C GLU A 250 -3.74 9.30 14.12
N SER A 251 -3.33 8.49 13.13
CA SER A 251 -3.22 7.04 13.26
C SER A 251 -2.18 6.66 14.32
N ALA A 252 -0.99 7.26 14.26
CA ALA A 252 0.06 7.05 15.26
C ALA A 252 -0.38 7.52 16.66
N ALA A 253 -1.07 8.66 16.76
CA ALA A 253 -1.59 9.15 18.04
C ALA A 253 -2.58 8.15 18.69
N LYS A 254 -3.52 7.60 17.90
CA LYS A 254 -4.45 6.56 18.37
C LYS A 254 -3.73 5.27 18.78
N ALA A 255 -2.74 4.85 17.99
CA ALA A 255 -1.93 3.67 18.28
C ALA A 255 -1.14 3.83 19.60
N LEU A 256 -0.53 5.00 19.83
CA LEU A 256 0.16 5.33 21.08
C LEU A 256 -0.76 5.28 22.30
N GLN A 257 -1.96 5.85 22.21
CA GLN A 257 -2.93 5.81 23.31
C GLN A 257 -3.33 4.37 23.70
N LEU A 258 -3.37 3.46 22.73
CA LEU A 258 -3.66 2.05 22.98
C LEU A 258 -2.46 1.30 23.57
N LEU A 259 -1.23 1.61 23.15
CA LEU A 259 -0.02 0.99 23.69
C LEU A 259 0.32 1.47 25.10
N TYR A 260 0.07 2.76 25.37
CA TYR A 260 0.43 3.43 26.61
C TYR A 260 -0.82 4.13 27.21
N PRO A 261 -1.83 3.36 27.68
CA PRO A 261 -3.12 3.91 28.12
C PRO A 261 -3.02 4.69 29.43
N GLN A 262 -1.97 4.45 30.21
CA GLN A 262 -1.65 5.25 31.39
C GLN A 262 -0.45 6.12 31.10
N HIS A 263 -0.62 7.43 31.30
CA HIS A 263 0.49 8.34 31.36
C HIS A 263 1.30 8.03 32.63
N ILE A 264 2.40 7.29 32.46
CA ILE A 264 3.43 7.19 33.47
C ILE A 264 4.32 8.41 33.26
N PRO A 265 4.39 9.37 34.21
CA PRO A 265 5.30 10.50 34.08
C PRO A 265 6.69 9.96 33.80
N LEU A 266 7.25 10.32 32.64
CA LEU A 266 8.67 10.10 32.39
C LEU A 266 9.48 10.93 33.39
N GLN A 267 10.77 10.64 33.49
CA GLN A 267 11.69 11.63 34.04
C GLN A 267 11.55 12.92 33.22
N SER A 268 11.07 13.98 33.86
CA SER A 268 11.07 15.31 33.27
C SER A 268 12.51 15.80 33.21
N VAL A 269 13.02 16.02 32.00
CA VAL A 269 14.25 16.79 31.81
C VAL A 269 13.83 18.25 31.72
N ASP A 270 14.24 19.03 32.71
CA ASP A 270 13.99 20.47 32.73
C ASP A 270 15.03 21.19 31.87
N PHE A 271 14.60 21.69 30.72
CA PHE A 271 15.44 22.47 29.80
C PHE A 271 15.44 23.97 30.11
N SER A 272 14.75 24.44 31.16
CA SER A 272 14.66 25.87 31.52
C SER A 272 16.01 26.52 31.83
N THR A 273 17.03 25.71 32.11
CA THR A 273 18.39 26.17 32.43
C THR A 273 19.35 26.13 31.24
N LEU A 274 18.92 25.60 30.08
CA LEU A 274 19.73 25.53 28.87
C LEU A 274 19.45 26.76 27.99
N GLU A 275 20.33 27.75 28.09
CA GLU A 275 20.30 28.94 27.24
C GLU A 275 20.30 28.56 25.75
N GLY A 276 19.37 29.15 24.98
CA GLY A 276 19.25 28.95 23.54
C GLY A 276 18.30 27.83 23.09
N VAL A 277 17.77 26.99 24.00
CA VAL A 277 16.76 25.97 23.64
C VAL A 277 15.43 26.61 23.24
N ASP A 278 15.04 27.69 23.91
CA ASP A 278 13.83 28.45 23.55
C ASP A 278 13.92 29.07 22.15
N GLN A 279 15.14 29.46 21.73
CA GLN A 279 15.39 29.98 20.39
C GLN A 279 15.21 28.88 19.35
N LEU A 280 15.75 27.67 19.59
CA LEU A 280 15.55 26.50 18.72
C LEU A 280 14.07 26.11 18.59
N PHE A 281 13.28 26.25 19.66
CA PHE A 281 11.84 26.00 19.61
C PHE A 281 11.09 27.06 18.80
N THR A 282 11.49 28.32 18.94
CA THR A 282 10.93 29.45 18.16
C THR A 282 11.23 29.30 16.67
N ASP A 283 12.44 28.86 16.33
CA ASP A 283 12.86 28.62 14.95
C ASP A 283 12.15 27.42 14.30
N LEU A 284 11.62 26.48 15.11
CA LEU A 284 10.82 25.32 14.67
C LEU A 284 9.34 25.66 14.39
N LEU A 285 8.86 26.81 14.86
CA LEU A 285 7.48 27.28 14.68
C LEU A 285 7.30 28.21 13.47
N LEU A 286 8.39 28.59 12.79
CA LEU A 286 8.43 29.38 11.56
C LEU A 286 8.58 28.49 10.32
#